data_AF-A0A9D7ITF5-F1
#
_entry.id   AF-A0A9D7ITF5-F1
#
_cell.length_a   1.000
_cell.length_b   1.000
_cell.length_c   1.000
_cell.angle_alpha   90.00
_cell.angle_beta   90.00
_cell.angle_gamma   90.00
#
_symmetry.space_group_name_H-M   'P 1'
#
loop_
_entity.id
_entity.type
_entity.pdbx_description
1 polymer ?
#
loop_
_entity_poly.entity_id
_entity_poly.type
_entity_poly.pdbx_seq_one_letter_code
_entity_poly.pdbx_strand_id
1 'polypeptide(L)'
;MRIERERINVKGESRPREVELKFTIHGPVIYEDPALRRAYALKWVGSEPGTAGYLASLTLNRVQNWDQFLKAMDKWKVPSENLIYADVDGNIGWVAAGMTPIRKGWSGLLPVPGADGRYEWQGFLPVSKMPQKYNPNDHFVATANHNILPPDYKYEFGLRMVQSDKIHANRGSSRTSNKKFSVADFQKLQHDELSLPARELTGILRGVQGAKPEMKQYVEMLTNWDCVLGRDSNSAALFEYWLTKLPAAIFKPKIPVDAWAVVAPRISLLKTIEALKKPDKSGLEITLWSPVMQQC
;
A
#
# COMPACT_ATOMS: atom_id res chain seq x y z
N MET A 1 15.44 -8.72 29.50
CA MET A 1 14.03 -8.88 29.06
C MET A 1 13.14 -8.51 30.25
N ARG A 2 12.15 -7.66 30.03
CA ARG A 2 11.13 -7.32 31.04
C ARG A 2 9.90 -8.20 30.80
N ILE A 3 9.28 -8.70 31.86
CA ILE A 3 8.05 -9.50 31.79
C ILE A 3 7.00 -8.79 32.62
N GLU A 4 5.83 -8.57 32.03
CA GLU A 4 4.64 -8.05 32.69
C GLU A 4 3.56 -9.14 32.69
N ARG A 5 2.77 -9.23 33.77
CA ARG A 5 1.70 -10.21 33.90
C ARG A 5 0.37 -9.50 33.93
N GLU A 6 -0.49 -9.85 32.98
CA GLU A 6 -1.80 -9.25 32.81
C GLU A 6 -2.90 -10.29 33.00
N ARG A 7 -4.06 -9.82 33.44
CA ARG A 7 -5.28 -10.63 33.60
C ARG A 7 -6.33 -10.15 32.62
N ILE A 8 -6.68 -11.00 31.66
CA ILE A 8 -7.66 -10.68 30.62
C ILE A 8 -8.97 -11.38 30.95
N ASN A 9 -10.01 -10.62 31.24
CA ASN A 9 -11.36 -11.15 31.41
C ASN A 9 -11.91 -11.59 30.04
N VAL A 10 -12.40 -12.83 29.95
CA VAL A 10 -13.00 -13.38 28.74
C VAL A 10 -14.48 -13.66 28.99
N LYS A 11 -15.35 -13.12 28.14
CA LYS A 11 -16.79 -13.31 28.26
C LYS A 11 -17.13 -14.81 28.26
N GLY A 12 -17.81 -15.28 29.31
CA GLY A 12 -18.21 -16.68 29.49
C GLY A 12 -17.22 -17.51 30.31
N GLU A 13 -16.04 -16.99 30.64
CA GLU A 13 -15.10 -17.66 31.55
C GLU A 13 -15.29 -17.16 32.98
N SER A 14 -15.24 -18.09 33.94
CA SER A 14 -15.40 -17.80 35.37
C SER A 14 -14.14 -17.20 36.01
N ARG A 15 -13.00 -17.22 35.31
CA ARG A 15 -11.73 -16.67 35.77
C ARG A 15 -11.02 -15.92 34.63
N PRO A 16 -10.29 -14.84 34.92
CA PRO A 16 -9.46 -14.18 33.91
C PRO A 16 -8.36 -15.14 33.42
N ARG A 17 -7.97 -15.00 32.15
CA ARG A 17 -6.76 -15.65 31.64
C ARG A 17 -5.55 -14.83 32.04
N GLU A 18 -4.52 -15.49 32.57
CA GLU A 18 -3.24 -14.86 32.84
C GLU A 18 -2.38 -14.88 31.57
N VAL A 19 -1.81 -13.72 31.22
CA VAL A 19 -0.98 -13.54 30.03
C VAL A 19 0.34 -12.90 30.44
N GLU A 20 1.45 -13.46 29.97
CA GLU A 20 2.76 -12.84 30.11
C GLU A 20 3.09 -12.01 28.88
N LEU A 21 3.34 -10.72 29.07
CA LEU A 21 3.80 -9.80 28.04
C LEU A 21 5.32 -9.61 28.21
N LYS A 22 6.09 -10.00 27.20
CA LYS A 22 7.56 -9.93 27.23
C LYS A 22 8.04 -8.74 26.40
N PHE A 23 9.02 -8.02 26.93
CA PHE A 23 9.60 -6.83 26.29
C PHE A 23 11.12 -6.92 26.25
N THR A 24 11.69 -6.53 25.12
CA THR A 24 13.12 -6.31 24.90
C THR A 24 13.41 -4.82 24.83
N ILE A 25 14.67 -4.45 24.62
CA ILE A 25 15.02 -3.05 24.31
C ILE A 25 14.41 -2.57 22.98
N HIS A 26 14.03 -3.49 22.10
CA HIS A 26 13.44 -3.18 20.79
C HIS A 26 11.91 -3.11 20.83
N GLY A 27 11.27 -3.51 21.92
CA GLY A 27 9.81 -3.53 22.05
C GLY A 27 9.24 -4.90 22.44
N PRO A 28 7.91 -5.09 22.29
CA PRO A 28 7.24 -6.33 22.69
C PRO A 28 7.70 -7.51 21.83
N VAL A 29 7.85 -8.66 22.47
CA VAL A 29 8.03 -9.95 21.79
C VAL A 29 6.68 -10.39 21.25
N ILE A 30 6.59 -10.56 19.93
CA ILE A 30 5.35 -10.94 19.22
C ILE A 30 5.31 -12.43 18.86
N TYR A 31 6.46 -13.09 18.86
CA TYR A 31 6.56 -14.53 18.57
C TYR A 31 7.83 -15.11 19.18
N GLU A 32 7.75 -16.33 19.70
CA GLU A 32 8.88 -17.10 20.22
C GLU A 32 8.91 -18.46 19.52
N ASP A 33 10.09 -18.87 19.08
CA ASP A 33 10.40 -20.18 18.54
C ASP A 33 11.45 -20.85 19.45
N PRO A 34 11.00 -21.69 20.41
CA PRO A 34 11.90 -22.35 21.34
C PRO A 34 12.84 -23.36 20.66
N ALA A 35 12.39 -24.01 19.58
CA ALA A 35 13.19 -25.01 18.86
C ALA A 35 14.40 -24.35 18.19
N LEU A 36 14.20 -23.17 17.60
CA LEU A 36 15.29 -22.36 17.04
C LEU A 36 15.98 -21.44 18.07
N ARG A 37 15.50 -21.43 19.33
CA ARG A 37 15.94 -20.51 20.40
C ARG A 37 15.89 -19.05 19.95
N ARG A 38 14.81 -18.64 19.28
CA ARG A 38 14.61 -17.29 18.74
C ARG A 38 13.37 -16.63 19.31
N ALA A 39 13.45 -15.33 19.50
CA ALA A 39 12.31 -14.47 19.80
C ALA A 39 12.29 -13.32 18.79
N TYR A 40 11.11 -12.94 18.34
CA TYR A 40 10.89 -11.85 17.39
C TYR A 40 10.22 -10.71 18.13
N ALA A 41 10.91 -9.57 18.20
CA ALA A 41 10.40 -8.36 18.81
C ALA A 41 10.02 -7.31 17.75
N LEU A 42 8.97 -6.54 18.03
CA LEU A 42 8.52 -5.46 17.15
C LEU A 42 9.06 -4.11 17.64
N LYS A 43 9.99 -3.53 16.87
CA LYS A 43 10.39 -2.12 17.01
C LYS A 43 9.55 -1.26 16.09
N TRP A 44 8.69 -0.43 16.68
CA TRP A 44 7.70 0.37 15.98
C TRP A 44 7.75 1.82 16.45
N VAL A 45 7.66 2.75 15.49
CA VAL A 45 7.69 4.20 15.77
C VAL A 45 6.57 4.64 16.69
N GLY A 46 5.45 3.92 16.75
CA GLY A 46 4.36 4.25 17.68
C GLY A 46 4.67 4.02 19.15
N SER A 47 5.81 3.41 19.47
CA SER A 47 6.33 3.30 20.84
C SER A 47 7.25 4.46 21.22
N GLU A 48 7.54 5.39 20.29
CA GLU A 48 8.43 6.53 20.54
C GLU A 48 7.68 7.69 21.24
N PRO A 49 8.37 8.54 22.01
CA PRO A 49 7.73 9.68 22.65
C PRO A 49 7.01 10.60 21.66
N GLY A 50 5.76 10.95 21.95
CA GLY A 50 4.95 11.86 21.14
C GLY A 50 4.24 11.22 19.94
N THR A 51 4.23 9.89 19.83
CA THR A 51 3.48 9.17 18.77
C THR A 51 2.07 8.78 19.20
N ALA A 52 1.44 9.61 20.05
CA ALA A 52 0.00 9.52 20.20
C ALA A 52 -0.65 9.79 18.83
N GLY A 53 -1.47 8.85 18.38
CA GLY A 53 -2.11 8.89 17.06
C GLY A 53 -2.79 10.23 16.79
N TYR A 54 -2.48 10.84 15.65
CA TYR A 54 -3.08 12.10 15.19
C TYR A 54 -2.89 13.31 16.11
N LEU A 55 -2.07 13.25 17.16
CA LEU A 55 -1.92 14.34 18.13
C LEU A 55 -1.53 15.68 17.47
N ALA A 56 -0.71 15.63 16.43
CA ALA A 56 -0.29 16.81 15.66
C ALA A 56 -1.42 17.50 14.90
N SER A 57 -2.57 16.83 14.67
CA SER A 57 -3.76 17.46 14.07
C SER A 57 -4.21 18.70 14.83
N LEU A 58 -4.03 18.73 16.16
CA LEU A 58 -4.35 19.90 16.99
C LEU A 58 -3.52 21.14 16.62
N THR A 59 -2.26 20.93 16.19
CA THR A 59 -1.42 22.01 15.66
C THR A 59 -1.82 22.36 14.24
N LEU A 60 -2.09 21.36 13.40
CA LEU A 60 -2.48 21.59 12.00
C LEU A 60 -3.77 22.37 11.84
N ASN A 61 -4.74 22.18 12.73
CA ASN A 61 -6.01 22.92 12.71
C ASN A 61 -5.85 24.44 12.95
N ARG A 62 -4.63 24.92 13.25
CA ARG A 62 -4.35 26.33 13.56
C ARG A 62 -3.37 26.99 12.58
N VAL A 63 -2.85 26.24 11.61
CA VAL A 63 -1.90 26.80 10.63
C VAL A 63 -2.65 27.69 9.65
N GLN A 64 -2.03 28.81 9.27
CA GLN A 64 -2.66 29.83 8.42
C GLN A 64 -2.01 29.95 7.04
N ASN A 65 -0.85 29.34 6.84
CA ASN A 65 -0.10 29.39 5.59
C ASN A 65 0.79 28.15 5.44
N TRP A 66 1.39 28.01 4.26
CA TRP A 66 2.26 26.89 3.91
C TRP A 66 3.44 26.72 4.87
N ASP A 67 4.12 27.81 5.26
CA ASP A 67 5.28 27.74 6.13
C ASP A 67 4.92 27.20 7.52
N GLN A 68 3.77 27.63 8.06
CA GLN A 68 3.23 27.09 9.30
C GLN A 68 2.80 25.63 9.15
N PHE A 69 2.18 25.26 8.02
CA PHE A 69 1.82 23.87 7.71
C PHE A 69 3.07 22.97 7.68
N LEU A 70 4.11 23.37 6.95
CA LEU A 70 5.35 22.63 6.84
C LEU A 70 6.06 22.50 8.19
N LYS A 71 6.11 23.57 8.99
CA LYS A 71 6.65 23.52 10.35
C LYS A 71 5.84 22.61 11.28
N ALA A 72 4.53 22.53 11.10
CA ALA A 72 3.69 21.63 11.89
C ALA A 72 3.94 20.15 11.57
N MET A 73 4.49 19.81 10.39
CA MET A 73 4.86 18.45 10.02
C MET A 73 5.94 17.85 10.94
N ASP A 74 6.81 18.67 11.55
CA ASP A 74 7.82 18.18 12.52
C ASP A 74 7.18 17.47 13.72
N LYS A 75 5.92 17.79 14.01
CA LYS A 75 5.13 17.17 15.08
C LYS A 75 4.33 15.96 14.60
N TRP A 76 4.09 15.81 13.30
CA TRP A 76 3.28 14.73 12.76
C TRP A 76 4.07 13.42 12.68
N LYS A 77 3.94 12.60 13.73
CA LYS A 77 4.71 11.35 13.85
C LYS A 77 3.93 10.13 13.35
N VAL A 78 2.68 9.95 13.78
CA VAL A 78 1.83 8.82 13.38
C VAL A 78 0.36 9.24 13.26
N PRO A 79 -0.41 8.58 12.36
CA PRO A 79 0.05 7.62 11.36
C PRO A 79 0.85 8.27 10.23
N SER A 80 1.53 7.46 9.42
CA SER A 80 2.14 7.94 8.17
C SER A 80 1.03 8.28 7.18
N GLU A 81 1.01 9.51 6.67
CA GLU A 81 -0.07 10.03 5.83
C GLU A 81 0.45 10.85 4.66
N ASN A 82 -0.37 10.94 3.61
CA ASN A 82 -0.21 11.94 2.56
C ASN A 82 -1.04 13.17 2.92
N LEU A 83 -0.45 14.16 3.58
CA LEU A 83 -1.17 15.35 4.00
C LEU A 83 -1.21 16.38 2.86
N ILE A 84 -2.42 16.71 2.42
CA ILE A 84 -2.69 17.66 1.35
C ILE A 84 -2.99 19.04 1.96
N TYR A 85 -2.45 20.09 1.35
CA TYR A 85 -2.63 21.48 1.75
C TYR A 85 -3.33 22.28 0.63
N ALA A 86 -4.25 23.17 1.02
CA ALA A 86 -4.79 24.21 0.17
C ALA A 86 -5.15 25.44 1.02
N ASP A 87 -5.08 26.64 0.44
CA ASP A 87 -5.47 27.89 1.12
C ASP A 87 -6.32 28.83 0.27
N VAL A 88 -6.74 29.94 0.87
CA VAL A 88 -7.61 30.96 0.26
C VAL A 88 -6.91 31.82 -0.79
N ASP A 89 -5.58 31.82 -0.81
CA ASP A 89 -4.76 32.51 -1.81
C ASP A 89 -4.56 31.65 -3.08
N GLY A 90 -5.12 30.43 -3.08
CA GLY A 90 -5.07 29.50 -4.20
C GLY A 90 -3.82 28.63 -4.22
N ASN A 91 -3.04 28.60 -3.13
CA ASN A 91 -1.89 27.72 -3.05
C ASN A 91 -2.32 26.28 -2.79
N ILE A 92 -1.57 25.33 -3.32
CA ILE A 92 -1.75 23.90 -3.04
C ILE A 92 -0.42 23.24 -2.71
N GLY A 93 -0.43 22.25 -1.84
CA GLY A 93 0.77 21.53 -1.46
C GLY A 93 0.49 20.14 -0.93
N TRP A 94 1.56 19.42 -0.64
CA TRP A 94 1.51 18.08 -0.08
C TRP A 94 2.82 17.73 0.60
N VAL A 95 2.72 16.95 1.68
CA VAL A 95 3.85 16.33 2.38
C VAL A 95 3.52 14.87 2.69
N ALA A 96 4.46 13.97 2.41
CA ALA A 96 4.44 12.60 2.92
C ALA A 96 4.90 12.61 4.38
N ALA A 97 3.94 12.74 5.30
CA ALA A 97 4.20 12.96 6.71
C ALA A 97 4.29 11.64 7.50
N GLY A 98 5.15 11.60 8.51
CA GLY A 98 5.28 10.46 9.41
C GLY A 98 6.71 10.25 9.89
N MET A 99 6.85 9.81 11.14
CA MET A 99 8.13 9.47 11.74
C MET A 99 8.72 8.25 11.01
N THR A 100 9.82 8.48 10.30
CA THR A 100 10.46 7.45 9.48
C THR A 100 11.86 7.15 10.01
N PRO A 101 12.13 5.93 10.50
CA PRO A 101 13.44 5.59 11.02
C PRO A 101 14.47 5.46 9.88
N ILE A 102 15.70 5.90 10.14
CA ILE A 102 16.82 5.74 9.22
C ILE A 102 17.43 4.36 9.47
N ARG A 103 17.36 3.49 8.46
CA ARG A 103 17.97 2.15 8.46
C ARG A 103 19.18 2.16 7.54
N LYS A 104 20.28 1.50 7.95
CA LYS A 104 21.51 1.41 7.17
C LYS A 104 21.79 -0.05 6.83
N GLY A 105 21.78 -0.39 5.55
CA GLY A 105 22.08 -1.73 5.07
C GLY A 105 20.98 -2.75 5.34
N TRP A 106 19.74 -2.33 5.57
CA TRP A 106 18.58 -3.22 5.65
C TRP A 106 17.27 -2.48 5.40
N SER A 107 16.35 -3.13 4.70
CA SER A 107 15.09 -2.52 4.23
C SER A 107 13.97 -2.43 5.25
N GLY A 108 14.02 -3.24 6.31
CA GLY A 108 12.89 -3.42 7.23
C GLY A 108 11.79 -4.37 6.75
N LEU A 109 11.98 -5.03 5.59
CA LEU A 109 11.03 -6.03 5.07
C LEU A 109 11.08 -7.36 5.81
N LEU A 110 12.25 -7.72 6.35
CA LEU A 110 12.49 -8.98 7.04
C LEU A 110 13.06 -8.72 8.45
N PRO A 111 12.86 -9.65 9.39
CA PRO A 111 13.52 -9.59 10.69
C PRO A 111 15.04 -9.56 10.55
N VAL A 112 15.69 -8.80 11.42
CA VAL A 112 17.16 -8.66 11.50
C VAL A 112 17.64 -9.02 12.91
N PRO A 113 18.90 -9.46 13.08
CA PRO A 113 19.48 -9.71 14.40
C PRO A 113 19.41 -8.47 15.29
N GLY A 114 18.79 -8.59 16.47
CA GLY A 114 18.72 -7.50 17.46
C GLY A 114 19.86 -7.49 18.49
N ALA A 115 20.69 -8.53 18.55
CA ALA A 115 21.61 -8.73 19.68
C ALA A 115 22.90 -7.91 19.64
N ASP A 116 23.40 -7.56 18.45
CA ASP A 116 24.73 -6.93 18.26
C ASP A 116 24.67 -5.44 17.89
N GLY A 117 23.47 -4.86 17.83
CA GLY A 117 23.24 -3.44 17.56
C GLY A 117 23.53 -2.98 16.13
N ARG A 118 23.97 -3.85 15.22
CA ARG A 118 24.30 -3.46 13.82
C ARG A 118 23.11 -2.94 13.03
N TYR A 119 21.89 -3.32 13.43
CA TYR A 119 20.65 -2.99 12.76
C TYR A 119 19.80 -1.94 13.50
N GLU A 120 20.38 -1.24 14.49
CA GLU A 120 19.68 -0.15 15.17
C GLU A 120 19.29 0.99 14.22
N TRP A 121 18.20 1.68 14.56
CA TRP A 121 17.80 2.90 13.86
C TRP A 121 18.82 4.02 14.13
N GLN A 122 19.24 4.69 13.07
CA GLN A 122 20.19 5.82 13.14
C GLN A 122 19.43 7.15 13.22
N GLY A 123 18.48 7.22 14.15
CA GLY A 123 17.55 8.34 14.28
C GLY A 123 16.41 8.29 13.26
N PHE A 124 15.83 9.46 13.01
CA PHE A 124 14.64 9.63 12.16
C PHE A 124 14.91 10.63 11.05
N LEU A 125 14.29 10.41 9.90
CA LEU A 125 14.37 11.31 8.77
C LEU A 125 13.69 12.65 9.12
N PRO A 126 14.36 13.81 8.95
CA PRO A 126 13.73 15.10 9.19
C PRO A 126 12.74 15.44 8.07
N VAL A 127 11.74 16.27 8.37
CA VAL A 127 10.69 16.68 7.43
C VAL A 127 11.26 17.25 6.14
N SER A 128 12.35 18.02 6.21
CA SER A 128 13.01 18.61 5.03
C SER A 128 13.56 17.58 4.03
N LYS A 129 13.61 16.30 4.41
CA LYS A 129 14.01 15.20 3.54
C LYS A 129 12.83 14.35 3.09
N MET A 130 11.61 14.60 3.57
CA MET A 130 10.42 13.90 3.14
C MET A 130 9.99 14.34 1.74
N PRO A 131 9.35 13.46 0.94
CA PRO A 131 8.69 13.85 -0.29
C PRO A 131 7.64 14.94 -0.03
N GLN A 132 7.72 16.05 -0.77
CA GLN A 132 6.80 17.17 -0.65
C GLN A 132 6.70 17.96 -1.96
N LYS A 133 5.61 18.70 -2.13
CA LYS A 133 5.32 19.53 -3.31
C LYS A 133 4.58 20.79 -2.84
N TYR A 134 4.89 21.95 -3.41
CA TYR A 134 4.17 23.20 -3.18
C TYR A 134 4.04 23.95 -4.50
N ASN A 135 2.83 24.42 -4.83
CA ASN A 135 2.47 25.12 -6.06
C ASN A 135 3.13 24.55 -7.32
N PRO A 136 2.87 23.28 -7.65
CA PRO A 136 3.54 22.67 -8.77
C PRO A 136 3.08 23.24 -10.12
N ASN A 137 3.98 23.19 -11.11
CA ASN A 137 3.71 23.71 -12.47
C ASN A 137 2.54 23.03 -13.19
N ASP A 138 2.15 21.82 -12.78
CA ASP A 138 0.98 21.11 -13.31
C ASP A 138 -0.33 21.51 -12.60
N HIS A 139 -0.26 22.41 -11.62
CA HIS A 139 -1.37 22.91 -10.79
C HIS A 139 -2.23 21.78 -10.20
N PHE A 140 -1.61 20.63 -9.92
CA PHE A 140 -2.31 19.43 -9.50
C PHE A 140 -1.54 18.65 -8.42
N VAL A 141 -2.29 18.26 -7.40
CA VAL A 141 -1.84 17.39 -6.30
C VAL A 141 -2.90 16.31 -6.08
N ALA A 142 -2.50 15.05 -6.12
CA ALA A 142 -3.36 13.94 -5.75
C ALA A 142 -2.54 12.75 -5.25
N THR A 143 -3.08 12.05 -4.26
CA THR A 143 -2.50 10.83 -3.68
C THR A 143 -3.59 9.80 -3.44
N ALA A 144 -3.30 8.52 -3.71
CA ALA A 144 -4.15 7.37 -3.40
C ALA A 144 -3.25 6.14 -3.28
N ASN A 145 -2.36 6.19 -2.30
CA ASN A 145 -1.46 5.10 -1.91
C ASN A 145 -0.48 4.60 -2.99
N HIS A 146 -0.35 5.33 -4.11
CA HIS A 146 0.65 5.05 -5.14
C HIS A 146 2.06 5.41 -4.73
N ASN A 147 3.03 5.00 -5.55
CA ASN A 147 4.40 5.41 -5.36
C ASN A 147 4.51 6.92 -5.54
N ILE A 148 4.72 7.58 -4.42
CA ILE A 148 4.85 9.03 -4.27
C ILE A 148 6.31 9.49 -4.27
N LEU A 149 7.26 8.56 -4.38
CA LEU A 149 8.68 8.89 -4.32
C LEU A 149 9.14 9.54 -5.63
N PRO A 150 9.94 10.62 -5.54
CA PRO A 150 10.73 11.10 -6.67
C PRO A 150 11.63 10.00 -7.25
N PRO A 151 11.90 10.00 -8.58
CA PRO A 151 12.75 8.99 -9.22
C PRO A 151 14.16 8.83 -8.61
N ASP A 152 14.70 9.89 -8.01
CA ASP A 152 16.04 9.97 -7.41
C ASP A 152 16.01 10.02 -5.88
N TYR A 153 14.88 9.64 -5.26
CA TYR A 153 14.71 9.68 -3.82
C TYR A 153 15.66 8.69 -3.11
N LYS A 154 16.45 9.21 -2.17
CA LYS A 154 17.62 8.50 -1.62
C LYS A 154 17.35 7.70 -0.36
N TYR A 155 16.18 7.87 0.26
CA TYR A 155 15.85 7.23 1.53
C TYR A 155 14.87 6.09 1.30
N GLU A 156 15.05 5.00 2.04
CA GLU A 156 14.06 3.93 2.06
C GLU A 156 12.77 4.44 2.72
N PHE A 157 11.70 4.56 1.92
CA PHE A 157 10.46 5.17 2.36
C PHE A 157 9.26 4.46 1.72
N GLY A 158 8.46 3.77 2.54
CA GLY A 158 7.30 3.02 2.08
C GLY A 158 7.67 1.80 1.22
N LEU A 159 7.40 0.60 1.73
CA LEU A 159 7.81 -0.64 1.06
C LEU A 159 6.68 -1.32 0.29
N ARG A 160 5.44 -0.87 0.48
CA ARG A 160 4.25 -1.38 -0.21
C ARG A 160 3.45 -0.21 -0.75
N MET A 161 3.55 -0.01 -2.06
CA MET A 161 2.80 1.01 -2.79
C MET A 161 1.83 0.32 -3.73
N VAL A 162 0.61 0.85 -3.81
CA VAL A 162 -0.44 0.31 -4.68
C VAL A 162 -0.46 1.14 -5.95
N GLN A 163 -0.40 0.52 -7.12
CA GLN A 163 -0.53 1.29 -8.35
C GLN A 163 -1.89 2.02 -8.37
N SER A 164 -1.88 3.34 -8.60
CA SER A 164 -3.10 4.13 -8.72
C SER A 164 -3.25 4.60 -10.16
N ASP A 165 -3.70 3.68 -11.02
CA ASP A 165 -3.91 3.93 -12.45
C ASP A 165 -4.91 5.06 -12.68
N LYS A 166 -5.93 5.18 -11.81
CA LYS A 166 -6.91 6.27 -11.86
C LYS A 166 -6.28 7.64 -11.61
N ILE A 167 -5.29 7.75 -10.71
CA ILE A 167 -4.59 9.03 -10.51
C ILE A 167 -3.78 9.40 -11.76
N HIS A 168 -3.13 8.44 -12.41
CA HIS A 168 -2.37 8.71 -13.64
C HIS A 168 -3.29 9.12 -14.79
N ALA A 169 -4.43 8.43 -14.95
CA ALA A 169 -5.46 8.79 -15.93
C ALA A 169 -6.04 10.19 -15.68
N ASN A 170 -6.34 10.53 -14.43
CA ASN A 170 -6.90 11.83 -14.04
C ASN A 170 -5.86 12.97 -14.09
N ARG A 171 -4.59 12.69 -13.77
CA ARG A 171 -3.47 13.62 -13.98
C ARG A 171 -3.29 13.93 -15.47
N GLY A 172 -3.32 12.89 -16.30
CA GLY A 172 -3.22 13.02 -17.75
C GLY A 172 -4.33 13.88 -18.33
N SER A 173 -5.59 13.62 -17.95
CA SER A 173 -6.74 14.41 -18.41
C SER A 173 -6.71 15.85 -17.89
N SER A 174 -6.29 16.09 -16.64
CA SER A 174 -6.15 17.44 -16.10
C SER A 174 -5.08 18.25 -16.85
N ARG A 175 -3.91 17.65 -17.14
CA ARG A 175 -2.78 18.34 -17.78
C ARG A 175 -3.04 18.67 -19.26
N THR A 176 -3.81 17.84 -19.96
CA THR A 176 -4.10 18.05 -21.39
C THR A 176 -5.28 18.97 -21.66
N SER A 177 -6.18 19.17 -20.68
CA SER A 177 -7.45 19.87 -20.91
C SER A 177 -7.52 21.29 -20.34
N ASN A 178 -6.53 21.75 -19.56
CA ASN A 178 -6.64 23.00 -18.76
C ASN A 178 -7.97 23.09 -17.97
N LYS A 179 -8.57 21.93 -17.64
CA LYS A 179 -9.88 21.86 -17.03
C LYS A 179 -9.81 22.40 -15.61
N LYS A 180 -10.68 23.37 -15.30
CA LYS A 180 -10.99 23.74 -13.92
C LYS A 180 -12.01 22.74 -13.37
N PHE A 181 -11.72 22.14 -12.23
CA PHE A 181 -12.63 21.21 -11.57
C PHE A 181 -13.64 21.95 -10.70
N SER A 182 -14.91 21.62 -10.85
CA SER A 182 -15.99 22.03 -9.96
C SER A 182 -16.16 21.01 -8.81
N VAL A 183 -16.90 21.39 -7.77
CA VAL A 183 -17.33 20.45 -6.71
C VAL A 183 -18.06 19.25 -7.31
N ALA A 184 -18.90 19.47 -8.32
CA ALA A 184 -19.63 18.39 -9.00
C ALA A 184 -18.69 17.42 -9.74
N ASP A 185 -17.55 17.88 -10.25
CA ASP A 185 -16.54 16.99 -10.84
C ASP A 185 -15.90 16.09 -9.78
N PHE A 186 -15.60 16.61 -8.59
CA PHE A 186 -15.06 15.81 -7.49
C PHE A 186 -16.07 14.81 -6.93
N GLN A 187 -17.36 15.17 -6.86
CA GLN A 187 -18.42 14.23 -6.51
C GLN A 187 -18.48 13.07 -7.51
N LYS A 188 -18.48 13.38 -8.81
CA LYS A 188 -18.42 12.34 -9.87
C LYS A 188 -17.20 11.44 -9.72
N LEU A 189 -16.03 12.03 -9.41
CA LEU A 189 -14.80 11.29 -9.20
C LEU A 189 -14.90 10.32 -8.00
N GLN A 190 -15.55 10.72 -6.89
CA GLN A 190 -15.77 9.84 -5.73
C GLN A 190 -16.72 8.67 -6.04
N HIS A 191 -17.60 8.82 -7.03
CA HIS A 191 -18.54 7.80 -7.48
C HIS A 191 -18.08 7.06 -8.75
N ASP A 192 -16.80 7.18 -9.15
CA ASP A 192 -16.28 6.48 -10.33
C ASP A 192 -16.08 4.98 -10.06
N GLU A 193 -16.97 4.17 -10.63
CA GLU A 193 -16.98 2.70 -10.53
C GLU A 193 -16.26 2.00 -11.71
N LEU A 194 -15.59 2.75 -12.59
CA LEU A 194 -14.89 2.16 -13.72
C LEU A 194 -13.70 1.31 -13.23
N SER A 195 -13.63 0.05 -13.64
CA SER A 195 -12.49 -0.82 -13.36
C SER A 195 -11.51 -0.80 -14.54
N LEU A 196 -10.40 -0.09 -14.37
CA LEU A 196 -9.30 -0.09 -15.33
C LEU A 196 -8.68 -1.49 -15.51
N PRO A 197 -8.46 -2.29 -14.44
CA PRO A 197 -8.02 -3.67 -14.60
C PRO A 197 -9.03 -4.54 -15.36
N ALA A 198 -10.33 -4.35 -15.16
CA ALA A 198 -11.34 -5.06 -15.93
C ALA A 198 -11.26 -4.69 -17.42
N ARG A 199 -11.11 -3.40 -17.75
CA ARG A 199 -10.93 -2.95 -19.14
C ARG A 199 -9.73 -3.59 -19.81
N GLU A 200 -8.64 -3.75 -19.07
CA GLU A 200 -7.42 -4.39 -19.59
C GLU A 200 -7.62 -5.90 -19.79
N LEU A 201 -8.19 -6.60 -18.81
CA LEU A 201 -8.45 -8.04 -18.87
C LEU A 201 -9.49 -8.40 -19.92
N THR A 202 -10.59 -7.66 -20.03
CA THR A 202 -11.60 -7.87 -21.08
C THR A 202 -11.03 -7.54 -22.45
N GLY A 203 -10.13 -6.56 -22.55
CA GLY A 203 -9.34 -6.27 -23.74
C GLY A 203 -8.47 -7.46 -24.18
N ILE A 204 -7.78 -8.11 -23.25
CA ILE A 204 -7.02 -9.35 -23.52
C ILE A 204 -7.98 -10.48 -23.92
N LEU A 205 -9.09 -10.64 -23.20
CA LEU A 205 -10.08 -11.70 -23.46
C LEU A 205 -10.68 -11.60 -24.87
N ARG A 206 -10.87 -10.40 -25.42
CA ARG A 206 -11.32 -10.21 -26.82
C ARG A 206 -10.39 -10.83 -27.86
N GLY A 207 -9.10 -10.99 -27.54
CA GLY A 207 -8.12 -11.63 -28.42
C GLY A 207 -8.10 -13.16 -28.31
N VAL A 208 -8.78 -13.75 -27.32
CA VAL A 208 -8.76 -15.21 -27.08
C VAL A 208 -9.72 -15.90 -28.04
N GLN A 209 -9.21 -16.89 -28.78
CA GLN A 209 -9.97 -17.73 -29.69
C GLN A 209 -10.26 -19.11 -29.06
N GLY A 210 -11.27 -19.82 -29.55
CA GLY A 210 -11.51 -21.21 -29.15
C GLY A 210 -12.19 -21.37 -27.78
N ALA A 211 -12.98 -20.37 -27.33
CA ALA A 211 -13.84 -20.56 -26.18
C ALA A 211 -14.81 -21.73 -26.41
N LYS A 212 -14.96 -22.60 -25.40
CA LYS A 212 -15.90 -23.73 -25.49
C LYS A 212 -17.33 -23.22 -25.74
N PRO A 213 -18.18 -23.93 -26.50
CA PRO A 213 -19.54 -23.48 -26.82
C PRO A 213 -20.35 -23.07 -25.58
N GLU A 214 -20.25 -23.82 -24.49
CA GLU A 214 -20.95 -23.55 -23.22
C GLU A 214 -20.47 -22.28 -22.50
N MET A 215 -19.28 -21.77 -22.85
CA MET A 215 -18.69 -20.56 -22.25
C MET A 215 -18.94 -19.29 -23.08
N LYS A 216 -19.44 -19.42 -24.31
CA LYS A 216 -19.56 -18.31 -25.27
C LYS A 216 -20.34 -17.12 -24.70
N GLN A 217 -21.51 -17.37 -24.08
CA GLN A 217 -22.34 -16.33 -23.49
C GLN A 217 -21.60 -15.52 -22.40
N TYR A 218 -20.79 -16.18 -21.57
CA TYR A 218 -20.06 -15.53 -20.48
C TYR A 218 -18.88 -14.72 -21.00
N VAL A 219 -18.20 -15.22 -22.04
CA VAL A 219 -17.17 -14.46 -22.74
C VAL A 219 -17.77 -13.20 -23.35
N GLU A 220 -18.91 -13.30 -24.04
CA GLU A 220 -19.62 -12.16 -24.63
C GLU A 220 -20.10 -11.15 -23.57
N MET A 221 -20.61 -11.62 -22.42
CA MET A 221 -20.96 -10.76 -21.30
C MET A 221 -19.78 -9.91 -20.84
N LEU A 222 -18.57 -10.48 -20.77
CA LEU A 222 -17.36 -9.77 -20.33
C LEU A 222 -16.76 -8.89 -21.44
N THR A 223 -16.75 -9.36 -22.69
CA THR A 223 -16.13 -8.62 -23.81
C THR A 223 -16.97 -7.46 -24.31
N ASN A 224 -18.28 -7.47 -24.08
CA ASN A 224 -19.19 -6.36 -24.42
C ASN A 224 -19.47 -5.40 -23.25
N TRP A 225 -19.02 -5.73 -22.05
CA TRP A 225 -19.22 -4.90 -20.85
C TRP A 225 -18.38 -3.62 -20.88
N ASP A 226 -18.96 -2.52 -20.39
CA ASP A 226 -18.33 -1.20 -20.25
C ASP A 226 -17.27 -1.12 -19.13
N CYS A 227 -17.13 -2.20 -18.35
CA CYS A 227 -16.21 -2.34 -17.24
C CYS A 227 -16.57 -1.46 -16.01
N VAL A 228 -17.82 -1.01 -15.90
CA VAL A 228 -18.34 -0.27 -14.74
C VAL A 228 -18.90 -1.23 -13.70
N LEU A 229 -18.35 -1.19 -12.47
CA LEU A 229 -18.69 -2.07 -11.34
C LEU A 229 -20.01 -1.67 -10.63
N GLY A 230 -20.98 -1.14 -11.38
CA GLY A 230 -22.22 -0.64 -10.82
C GLY A 230 -23.07 -1.75 -10.18
N ARG A 231 -23.89 -1.36 -9.20
CA ARG A 231 -24.76 -2.24 -8.40
C ARG A 231 -25.55 -3.26 -9.22
N ASP A 232 -26.07 -2.86 -10.37
CA ASP A 232 -26.98 -3.67 -11.20
C ASP A 232 -26.25 -4.38 -12.37
N SER A 233 -24.91 -4.39 -12.36
CA SER A 233 -24.10 -4.97 -13.43
C SER A 233 -23.85 -6.47 -13.23
N ASN A 234 -24.58 -7.30 -13.99
CA ASN A 234 -24.34 -8.76 -14.02
C ASN A 234 -22.93 -9.12 -14.49
N SER A 235 -22.39 -8.36 -15.45
CA SER A 235 -21.03 -8.57 -15.96
C SER A 235 -19.96 -8.20 -14.91
N ALA A 236 -20.21 -7.20 -14.07
CA ALA A 236 -19.34 -6.90 -12.93
C ALA A 236 -19.28 -8.06 -11.94
N ALA A 237 -20.43 -8.62 -11.57
CA ALA A 237 -20.50 -9.78 -10.67
C ALA A 237 -19.77 -11.00 -11.25
N LEU A 238 -19.98 -11.28 -12.55
CA LEU A 238 -19.27 -12.35 -13.26
C LEU A 238 -17.75 -12.11 -13.29
N PHE A 239 -17.32 -10.87 -13.56
CA PHE A 239 -15.92 -10.49 -13.60
C PHE A 239 -15.24 -10.68 -12.25
N GLU A 240 -15.84 -10.20 -11.15
CA GLU A 240 -15.29 -10.36 -9.80
C GLU A 240 -15.17 -11.84 -9.42
N TYR A 241 -16.20 -12.64 -9.73
CA TYR A 241 -16.12 -14.09 -9.52
C TYR A 241 -14.99 -14.73 -10.33
N TRP A 242 -14.90 -14.41 -11.64
CA TRP A 242 -13.84 -14.90 -12.52
C TRP A 242 -12.44 -14.52 -12.01
N LEU A 243 -12.29 -13.29 -11.50
CA LEU A 243 -11.04 -12.77 -10.98
C LEU A 243 -10.51 -13.57 -9.78
N THR A 244 -11.39 -14.13 -8.94
CA THR A 244 -10.96 -15.02 -7.85
C THR A 244 -10.33 -16.32 -8.35
N LYS A 245 -10.64 -16.75 -9.58
CA LYS A 245 -10.18 -18.01 -10.17
C LYS A 245 -8.97 -17.81 -11.08
N LEU A 246 -8.90 -16.66 -11.74
CA LEU A 246 -7.93 -16.37 -12.80
C LEU A 246 -6.46 -16.52 -12.36
N PRO A 247 -5.99 -15.99 -11.21
CA PRO A 247 -4.61 -16.17 -10.79
C PRO A 247 -4.23 -17.64 -10.61
N ALA A 248 -5.10 -18.45 -10.00
CA ALA A 248 -4.84 -19.87 -9.79
C ALA A 248 -4.73 -20.62 -11.12
N ALA A 249 -5.58 -20.30 -12.11
CA ALA A 249 -5.52 -20.91 -13.43
C ALA A 249 -4.19 -20.63 -14.16
N ILE A 250 -3.59 -19.45 -13.94
CA ILE A 250 -2.34 -19.04 -14.61
C ILE A 250 -1.09 -19.57 -13.87
N PHE A 251 -1.07 -19.47 -12.54
CA PHE A 251 0.16 -19.64 -11.78
C PHE A 251 0.27 -20.99 -11.08
N LYS A 252 -0.84 -21.62 -10.67
CA LYS A 252 -0.77 -22.90 -9.93
C LYS A 252 -0.05 -24.02 -10.71
N PRO A 253 -0.19 -24.15 -12.05
CA PRO A 253 0.56 -25.14 -12.81
C PRO A 253 2.09 -24.89 -12.86
N LYS A 254 2.53 -23.68 -12.50
CA LYS A 254 3.94 -23.23 -12.59
C LYS A 254 4.64 -23.15 -11.23
N ILE A 255 3.93 -23.40 -10.14
CA ILE A 255 4.43 -23.27 -8.77
C ILE A 255 4.42 -24.65 -8.11
N PRO A 256 5.52 -25.07 -7.44
CA PRO A 256 5.55 -26.27 -6.63
C PRO A 256 4.37 -26.34 -5.63
N VAL A 257 3.79 -27.52 -5.46
CA VAL A 257 2.55 -27.71 -4.68
C VAL A 257 2.70 -27.22 -3.23
N ASP A 258 3.85 -27.47 -2.63
CA ASP A 258 4.25 -27.04 -1.28
C ASP A 258 4.44 -25.52 -1.15
N ALA A 259 4.81 -24.84 -2.24
CA ALA A 259 4.98 -23.38 -2.26
C ALA A 259 3.66 -22.61 -2.51
N TRP A 260 2.62 -23.26 -3.06
CA TRP A 260 1.39 -22.57 -3.46
C TRP A 260 0.71 -21.81 -2.32
N ALA A 261 0.60 -22.42 -1.14
CA ALA A 261 -0.04 -21.80 0.03
C ALA A 261 0.67 -20.49 0.47
N VAL A 262 1.97 -20.41 0.23
CA VAL A 262 2.78 -19.23 0.51
C VAL A 262 2.64 -18.21 -0.63
N VAL A 263 2.71 -18.64 -1.89
CA VAL A 263 2.76 -17.70 -3.02
C VAL A 263 1.39 -17.14 -3.37
N ALA A 264 0.33 -17.94 -3.36
CA ALA A 264 -0.98 -17.54 -3.86
C ALA A 264 -1.54 -16.24 -3.25
N PRO A 265 -1.49 -16.01 -1.93
CA PRO A 265 -1.97 -14.76 -1.33
C PRO A 265 -1.16 -13.51 -1.72
N ARG A 266 0.02 -13.70 -2.33
CA ARG A 266 0.95 -12.63 -2.73
C ARG A 266 0.84 -12.29 -4.23
N ILE A 267 0.10 -13.08 -5.01
CA ILE A 267 -0.10 -12.82 -6.43
C ILE A 267 -1.06 -11.64 -6.58
N SER A 268 -0.56 -10.53 -7.12
CA SER A 268 -1.39 -9.35 -7.37
C SER A 268 -2.15 -9.47 -8.70
N LEU A 269 -3.22 -8.68 -8.82
CA LEU A 269 -3.95 -8.51 -10.07
C LEU A 269 -3.03 -8.02 -11.20
N LEU A 270 -2.13 -7.08 -10.90
CA LEU A 270 -1.15 -6.57 -11.86
C LEU A 270 -0.24 -7.68 -12.38
N LYS A 271 0.26 -8.55 -11.50
CA LYS A 271 1.09 -9.69 -11.91
C LYS A 271 0.32 -10.66 -12.80
N THR A 272 -0.96 -10.84 -12.51
CA THR A 272 -1.88 -11.65 -13.32
C THR A 272 -2.05 -11.08 -14.73
N ILE A 273 -2.29 -9.78 -14.84
CA ILE A 273 -2.40 -9.06 -16.11
C ILE A 273 -1.08 -9.11 -16.90
N GLU A 274 0.06 -8.87 -16.24
CA GLU A 274 1.39 -8.94 -16.87
C GLU A 274 1.65 -10.32 -17.47
N ALA A 275 1.35 -11.39 -16.72
CA ALA A 275 1.54 -12.76 -17.18
C ALA A 275 0.69 -13.09 -18.41
N LEU A 276 -0.52 -12.53 -18.51
CA LEU A 276 -1.40 -12.70 -19.67
C LEU A 276 -0.95 -11.90 -20.90
N LYS A 277 -0.37 -10.71 -20.70
CA LYS A 277 0.17 -9.89 -21.80
C LYS A 277 1.44 -10.47 -22.43
N LYS A 278 2.20 -11.25 -21.66
CA LYS A 278 3.49 -11.84 -22.08
C LYS A 278 3.52 -13.35 -21.76
N PRO A 279 2.69 -14.18 -22.42
CA PRO A 279 2.55 -15.59 -22.07
C PRO A 279 3.87 -16.37 -22.23
N ASP A 280 4.71 -16.02 -23.20
CA ASP A 280 5.99 -16.71 -23.46
C ASP A 280 7.13 -16.29 -22.51
N LYS A 281 6.96 -15.17 -21.79
CA LYS A 281 7.88 -14.70 -20.73
C LYS A 281 7.28 -14.88 -19.34
N SER A 282 6.21 -15.66 -19.22
CA SER A 282 5.46 -15.88 -17.99
C SER A 282 6.13 -16.83 -17.00
N GLY A 283 7.45 -17.04 -17.16
CA GLY A 283 8.27 -17.46 -16.03
C GLY A 283 7.99 -16.50 -14.89
N LEU A 284 7.65 -17.06 -13.74
CA LEU A 284 7.79 -16.31 -12.50
C LEU A 284 9.29 -16.01 -12.37
N GLU A 285 9.78 -14.97 -13.03
CA GLU A 285 10.72 -14.10 -12.35
C GLU A 285 9.95 -13.62 -11.14
N ILE A 286 10.07 -14.39 -10.06
CA ILE A 286 9.75 -13.97 -8.72
C ILE A 286 10.73 -12.84 -8.43
N THR A 287 10.61 -11.69 -9.08
CA THR A 287 11.10 -10.42 -8.55
C THR A 287 10.14 -10.02 -7.42
N LEU A 288 9.95 -10.92 -6.44
CA LEU A 288 9.70 -10.51 -5.05
C LEU A 288 10.96 -9.82 -4.46
N TRP A 289 12.06 -9.91 -5.20
CA TRP A 289 13.35 -9.36 -4.87
C TRP A 289 13.56 -8.09 -5.70
N SER A 290 13.21 -6.94 -5.11
CA SER A 290 13.80 -5.66 -5.52
C SER A 290 15.34 -5.79 -5.54
N PRO A 291 16.07 -5.07 -6.42
CA PRO A 291 17.53 -4.97 -6.36
C PRO A 291 18.07 -4.63 -4.96
N VAL A 292 17.22 -4.03 -4.10
CA VAL A 292 17.52 -3.71 -2.70
C VAL A 292 17.81 -4.95 -1.84
N MET A 293 17.33 -6.15 -2.19
CA MET A 293 17.61 -7.38 -1.43
C MET A 293 18.82 -8.18 -1.89
N GLN A 294 19.52 -7.78 -2.97
CA GLN A 294 20.79 -8.42 -3.35
C GLN A 294 21.98 -8.02 -2.46
N GLN A 295 21.76 -7.17 -1.44
CA GLN A 295 22.78 -6.69 -0.51
C GLN A 295 22.58 -7.15 0.95
N CYS A 296 21.71 -8.13 1.21
CA CYS A 296 21.54 -8.73 2.54
C CYS A 296 22.28 -10.06 2.67
#